data_AF-A0A5N4DUK5-F1
#
_entry.id   AF-A0A5N4DUK5-F1
#
_cell.length_a   1.000
_cell.length_b   1.000
_cell.length_c   1.000
_cell.angle_alpha   90.00
_cell.angle_beta   90.00
_cell.angle_gamma   90.00
#
_symmetry.space_group_name_H-M   'P 1'
#
loop_
_entity.id
_entity.type
_entity.pdbx_description
1 polymer ?
#
loop_
_entity_poly.entity_id
_entity_poly.type
_entity_poly.pdbx_seq_one_letter_code
_entity_poly.pdbx_strand_id
1 'polypeptide(L)'
;MGDAPDYDRSHWLNEKFKLGLDFPNLPYLMMGLTGHPEQRHRSLHARKHNMCGETEEEKIRVDVFENQVWMCASNGQAVLSPDFEKLKSDFLEEIPGIMKLFSEFLGRGLGCRRQGKGVGFEGQGVVIFSRFRVWYPFSFAFLQLTFVDFLAYDVLDVYRIFEPKCLDEFPNLKDFMSCLR
;
A
#
# COMPACT_ATOMS: atom_id res chain seq x y z
N MET A 1 20.25 14.38 8.48
CA MET A 1 20.01 15.25 9.65
C MET A 1 21.18 15.02 10.57
N GLY A 2 21.79 16.07 11.11
CA GLY A 2 22.88 15.97 12.07
C GLY A 2 22.38 15.53 13.45
N ASP A 3 23.31 15.40 14.37
CA ASP A 3 23.02 14.92 15.72
C ASP A 3 22.23 15.94 16.56
N ALA A 4 21.61 15.43 17.63
CA ALA A 4 20.96 16.26 18.64
C ALA A 4 21.99 17.14 19.38
N PRO A 5 21.59 18.32 19.87
CA PRO A 5 20.23 18.90 19.83
C PRO A 5 19.96 19.74 18.57
N ASP A 6 20.99 20.03 17.77
CA ASP A 6 20.90 21.03 16.70
C ASP A 6 20.20 20.49 15.44
N TYR A 7 20.20 19.16 15.27
CA TYR A 7 19.56 18.48 14.15
C TYR A 7 19.93 19.08 12.78
N ASP A 8 21.23 19.35 12.58
CA ASP A 8 21.70 20.13 11.43
C ASP A 8 21.19 19.59 10.08
N ARG A 9 20.68 20.48 9.24
CA ARG A 9 20.13 20.15 7.92
C ARG A 9 21.00 20.66 6.79
N SER A 10 22.19 21.21 7.07
CA SER A 10 23.10 21.80 6.09
C SER A 10 23.38 20.87 4.91
N HIS A 11 23.59 19.57 5.16
CA HIS A 11 23.82 18.57 4.12
C HIS A 11 22.73 18.57 3.03
N TRP A 12 21.45 18.66 3.42
CA TRP A 12 20.35 18.76 2.46
C TRP A 12 20.20 20.18 1.92
N LEU A 13 20.22 21.20 2.78
CA LEU A 13 19.98 22.58 2.39
C LEU A 13 21.01 23.11 1.39
N ASN A 14 22.25 22.62 1.45
CA ASN A 14 23.33 22.97 0.54
C ASN A 14 23.15 22.40 -0.88
N GLU A 15 22.40 21.30 -1.02
CA GLU A 15 22.14 20.58 -2.28
C GLU A 15 20.75 20.90 -2.85
N LYS A 16 19.78 21.24 -1.98
CA LYS A 16 18.34 21.33 -2.26
C LYS A 16 17.99 21.99 -3.59
N PHE A 17 18.55 23.17 -3.86
CA PHE A 17 18.23 23.97 -5.05
C PHE A 17 19.17 23.73 -6.23
N LYS A 18 20.19 22.87 -6.09
CA LYS A 18 21.16 22.53 -7.14
C LYS A 18 20.73 21.34 -7.98
N LEU A 19 19.74 20.59 -7.51
CA LEU A 19 19.30 19.35 -8.15
C LEU A 19 18.41 19.57 -9.36
N GLY A 20 17.95 20.80 -9.64
CA GLY A 20 17.06 21.14 -10.77
C GLY A 20 15.60 20.72 -10.58
N LEU A 21 15.20 20.30 -9.38
CA LEU A 21 13.84 19.86 -9.04
C LEU A 21 12.85 21.02 -9.19
N ASP A 22 11.68 20.78 -9.79
CA ASP A 22 10.62 21.80 -9.92
C ASP A 22 10.14 22.33 -8.55
N PHE A 23 10.04 21.44 -7.57
CA PHE A 23 9.55 21.72 -6.21
C PHE A 23 10.49 21.17 -5.13
N PRO A 24 11.73 21.68 -4.96
CA PRO A 24 12.77 21.05 -4.15
C PRO A 24 12.32 20.55 -2.77
N ASN A 25 12.18 19.24 -2.63
CA ASN A 25 11.70 18.56 -1.44
C ASN A 25 12.22 17.12 -1.36
N LEU A 26 12.16 16.54 -0.15
CA LEU A 26 12.41 15.13 0.10
C LEU A 26 11.07 14.38 0.26
N PRO A 27 10.98 13.10 -0.12
CA PRO A 27 11.95 12.36 -0.93
C PRO A 27 11.93 12.80 -2.40
N TYR A 28 13.03 12.58 -3.13
CA TYR A 28 13.09 12.73 -4.59
C TYR A 28 13.68 11.48 -5.23
N LEU A 29 13.38 11.27 -6.52
CA LEU A 29 13.92 10.18 -7.31
C LEU A 29 14.53 10.72 -8.61
N MET A 30 15.82 10.46 -8.81
CA MET A 30 16.51 10.81 -10.06
C MET A 30 16.33 9.67 -11.06
N MET A 31 15.41 9.81 -12.00
CA MET A 31 15.20 8.82 -13.06
C MET A 31 15.97 9.23 -14.33
N GLY A 32 16.97 8.44 -14.73
CA GLY A 32 17.83 8.71 -15.90
C GLY A 32 17.14 8.67 -17.27
N LEU A 33 15.81 8.54 -17.35
CA LEU A 33 15.06 8.39 -18.60
C LEU A 33 14.75 9.73 -19.29
N THR A 34 14.80 10.85 -18.56
CA THR A 34 14.46 12.19 -19.10
C THR A 34 15.54 13.24 -18.82
N GLY A 35 16.62 12.90 -18.11
CA GLY A 35 17.62 13.89 -17.69
C GLY A 35 17.04 15.00 -16.80
N HIS A 36 15.81 14.81 -16.30
CA HIS A 36 15.11 15.75 -15.45
C HIS A 36 14.95 15.16 -14.04
N PRO A 37 15.31 15.92 -13.01
CA PRO A 37 15.09 15.57 -11.61
C PRO A 37 13.58 15.62 -11.32
N GLU A 38 12.93 14.45 -11.28
CA GLU A 38 11.48 14.39 -11.15
C GLU A 38 11.06 14.26 -9.68
N GLN A 39 10.39 15.33 -9.21
CA GLN A 39 9.66 15.43 -7.95
C GLN A 39 8.40 14.55 -7.96
N ARG A 40 8.47 13.25 -8.25
CA ARG A 40 7.25 12.48 -8.51
C ARG A 40 7.22 11.08 -7.90
N HIS A 41 6.43 11.02 -6.83
CA HIS A 41 5.27 10.16 -6.56
C HIS A 41 5.36 8.70 -7.05
N ARG A 42 5.16 7.78 -6.11
CA ARG A 42 5.10 6.32 -6.29
C ARG A 42 4.27 5.89 -7.52
N SER A 43 3.23 6.65 -7.88
CA SER A 43 2.37 6.46 -9.05
C SER A 43 3.06 6.64 -10.42
N LEU A 44 4.17 7.39 -10.54
CA LEU A 44 4.98 7.39 -11.78
C LEU A 44 5.77 6.10 -11.97
N HIS A 45 6.39 5.62 -10.89
CA HIS A 45 7.10 4.34 -10.91
C HIS A 45 6.11 3.21 -11.21
N ALA A 46 4.93 3.27 -10.60
CA ALA A 46 3.83 2.37 -10.88
C ALA A 46 3.43 2.33 -12.36
N ARG A 47 3.34 3.49 -13.03
CA ARG A 47 3.02 3.57 -14.46
C ARG A 47 4.07 2.88 -15.35
N LYS A 48 5.36 2.98 -15.00
CA LYS A 48 6.43 2.31 -15.75
C LYS A 48 6.38 0.78 -15.64
N HIS A 49 5.73 0.27 -14.60
CA HIS A 49 5.68 -1.16 -14.28
C HIS A 49 4.25 -1.74 -14.30
N ASN A 50 3.28 -1.04 -14.90
CA ASN A 50 1.87 -1.47 -15.00
C ASN A 50 1.21 -1.80 -13.65
N MET A 51 1.49 -1.00 -12.62
CA MET A 51 0.97 -1.18 -11.25
C MET A 51 -0.11 -0.15 -10.86
N CYS A 52 -0.83 0.43 -11.84
CA CYS A 52 -1.87 1.45 -11.63
C CYS A 52 -3.32 0.94 -11.80
N GLY A 53 -3.50 -0.37 -11.99
CA GLY A 53 -4.78 -0.94 -12.44
C GLY A 53 -4.88 -0.95 -13.97
N GLU A 54 -5.47 -2.02 -14.51
CA GLU A 54 -5.64 -2.22 -15.95
C GLU A 54 -6.99 -1.71 -16.41
N THR A 55 -8.05 -1.99 -15.65
CA THR A 55 -9.41 -1.52 -15.96
C THR A 55 -9.70 -0.17 -15.33
N GLU A 56 -10.76 0.50 -15.80
CA GLU A 56 -11.18 1.79 -15.25
C GLU A 56 -11.64 1.64 -13.79
N GLU A 57 -12.31 0.54 -13.47
CA GLU A 57 -12.75 0.23 -12.10
C GLU A 57 -11.55 0.04 -11.16
N GLU A 58 -10.48 -0.59 -11.63
CA GLU A 58 -9.25 -0.76 -10.87
C GLU A 58 -8.53 0.56 -10.65
N LYS A 59 -8.46 1.44 -11.67
CA LYS A 59 -7.88 2.78 -11.54
C LYS A 59 -8.65 3.63 -10.55
N ILE A 60 -9.98 3.65 -10.64
CA ILE A 60 -10.84 4.36 -9.67
C ILE A 60 -10.58 3.85 -8.26
N ARG A 61 -10.47 2.52 -8.10
CA ARG A 61 -10.18 1.91 -6.81
C ARG A 61 -8.80 2.31 -6.27
N VAL A 62 -7.78 2.31 -7.13
CA VAL A 62 -6.43 2.76 -6.83
C VAL A 62 -6.43 4.22 -6.37
N ASP A 63 -7.10 5.11 -7.11
CA ASP A 63 -7.16 6.54 -6.81
C ASP A 63 -7.87 6.84 -5.49
N VAL A 64 -9.03 6.20 -5.25
CA VAL A 64 -9.78 6.34 -3.99
C VAL A 64 -8.94 5.86 -2.81
N PHE A 65 -8.25 4.73 -2.96
CA PHE A 65 -7.50 4.15 -1.87
C PHE A 65 -6.19 4.91 -1.62
N GLU A 66 -5.50 5.39 -2.65
CA GLU A 66 -4.34 6.28 -2.52
C GLU A 66 -4.70 7.50 -1.66
N ASN A 67 -5.84 8.15 -1.95
CA ASN A 67 -6.29 9.31 -1.19
C ASN A 67 -6.57 8.96 0.27
N GLN A 68 -7.27 7.83 0.52
CA GLN A 68 -7.59 7.40 1.88
C GLN A 68 -6.32 7.08 2.69
N VAL A 69 -5.37 6.36 2.09
CA VAL A 69 -4.10 6.01 2.73
C VAL A 69 -3.30 7.28 3.03
N TRP A 70 -3.34 8.28 2.14
CA TRP A 70 -2.67 9.55 2.37
C TRP A 70 -3.27 10.35 3.53
N MET A 71 -4.60 10.36 3.66
CA MET A 71 -5.27 10.95 4.83
C MET A 71 -4.84 10.27 6.13
N CYS A 72 -4.84 8.93 6.17
CA CYS A 72 -4.39 8.16 7.34
C CYS A 72 -2.92 8.44 7.70
N ALA A 73 -2.03 8.50 6.71
CA ALA A 73 -0.62 8.84 6.92
C ALA A 73 -0.45 10.27 7.48
N SER A 74 -1.26 11.21 7.01
CA SER A 74 -1.24 12.60 7.48
C SER A 74 -1.71 12.73 8.94
N ASN A 75 -2.73 11.96 9.35
CA ASN A 75 -3.15 11.89 10.76
C ASN A 75 -2.00 11.39 11.66
N GLY A 76 -1.14 10.52 11.14
CA GLY A 76 0.08 10.09 11.81
C GLY A 76 1.05 11.22 12.16
N GLN A 77 0.96 12.41 11.52
CA GLN A 77 1.77 13.57 11.90
C GLN A 77 1.39 14.17 13.25
N ALA A 78 0.23 13.81 13.82
CA ALA A 78 -0.15 14.22 15.17
C ALA A 78 0.92 13.84 16.22
N VAL A 79 1.74 12.81 15.94
CA VAL A 79 2.85 12.35 16.77
C VAL A 79 3.97 13.39 16.94
N LEU A 80 4.05 14.34 16.01
CA LEU A 80 5.01 15.44 16.05
C LEU A 80 4.47 16.65 16.82
N SER A 81 3.19 16.61 17.23
CA SER A 81 2.58 17.68 18.03
C SER A 81 3.17 17.69 19.44
N PRO A 82 3.49 18.86 20.01
CA PRO A 82 3.87 18.97 21.42
C PRO A 82 2.75 18.51 22.37
N ASP A 83 1.49 18.53 21.90
CA ASP A 83 0.31 18.06 22.63
C ASP A 83 -0.07 16.60 22.31
N PHE A 84 0.83 15.82 21.68
CA PHE A 84 0.53 14.45 21.26
C PHE A 84 -0.06 13.57 22.37
N GLU A 85 0.47 13.66 23.59
CA GLU A 85 -0.04 12.87 24.74
C GLU A 85 -1.53 13.12 25.03
N LYS A 86 -2.05 14.33 24.74
CA LYS A 86 -3.48 14.65 24.89
C LYS A 86 -4.31 14.13 23.72
N LEU A 87 -3.73 14.10 22.52
CA LEU A 87 -4.39 13.67 21.28
C LEU A 87 -4.34 12.14 21.09
N LYS A 88 -3.48 11.45 21.84
CA LYS A 88 -3.22 10.03 21.69
C LYS A 88 -4.46 9.16 21.93
N SER A 89 -5.30 9.50 22.92
CA SER A 89 -6.54 8.74 23.18
C SER A 89 -7.45 8.74 21.96
N ASP A 90 -7.71 9.92 21.41
CA ASP A 90 -8.63 10.11 20.28
C ASP A 90 -8.10 9.37 19.04
N PHE A 91 -6.78 9.45 18.81
CA PHE A 91 -6.12 8.70 17.74
C PHE A 91 -6.30 7.18 17.89
N LEU A 92 -6.13 6.63 19.11
CA LEU A 92 -6.29 5.19 19.36
C LEU A 92 -7.75 4.72 19.20
N GLU A 93 -8.72 5.57 19.54
CA GLU A 93 -10.15 5.28 19.36
C GLU A 93 -10.57 5.21 17.89
N GLU A 94 -9.89 5.94 17.00
CA GLU A 94 -10.16 5.92 15.56
C GLU A 94 -9.62 4.66 14.85
N ILE A 95 -8.54 4.05 15.37
CA ILE A 95 -7.84 2.94 14.71
C ILE A 95 -8.78 1.78 14.33
N PRO A 96 -9.65 1.25 15.21
CA PRO A 96 -10.53 0.14 14.85
C PRO A 96 -11.46 0.48 13.67
N GLY A 97 -11.95 1.72 13.60
CA GLY A 97 -12.78 2.20 12.49
C GLY A 97 -12.01 2.21 11.17
N ILE A 98 -10.77 2.70 11.19
CA ILE A 98 -9.88 2.71 10.03
C ILE A 98 -9.55 1.28 9.58
N MET A 99 -9.19 0.39 10.51
CA MET A 99 -8.89 -1.01 10.19
C MET A 99 -10.09 -1.72 9.57
N LYS A 100 -11.30 -1.45 10.06
CA LYS A 100 -12.53 -1.98 9.46
C LYS A 100 -12.72 -1.52 8.02
N LEU A 101 -12.55 -0.22 7.75
CA LEU A 101 -12.64 0.33 6.39
C LEU A 101 -11.61 -0.28 5.44
N PHE A 102 -10.36 -0.43 5.90
CA PHE A 102 -9.29 -1.08 5.12
C PHE A 102 -9.60 -2.56 4.87
N SER A 103 -10.09 -3.29 5.88
CA SER A 103 -10.47 -4.69 5.78
C SER A 103 -11.59 -4.89 4.76
N GLU A 104 -12.65 -4.09 4.84
CA GLU A 104 -13.77 -4.14 3.89
C GLU A 104 -13.33 -3.77 2.47
N PHE A 105 -12.46 -2.77 2.33
CA PHE A 105 -11.94 -2.33 1.05
C PHE A 105 -11.07 -3.41 0.40
N LEU A 106 -10.12 -4.01 1.12
CA LEU A 106 -9.24 -5.06 0.60
C LEU A 106 -9.98 -6.37 0.34
N GLY A 107 -10.98 -6.70 1.16
CA GLY A 107 -11.86 -7.87 1.01
C GLY A 107 -12.62 -7.89 -0.32
N ARG A 108 -12.85 -6.73 -0.94
CA ARG A 108 -13.47 -6.59 -2.27
C ARG A 108 -12.50 -6.86 -3.43
N GLY A 109 -11.30 -7.39 -3.18
CA GLY A 109 -10.43 -7.98 -4.23
C GLY A 109 -9.02 -7.42 -4.42
N LEU A 110 -8.41 -6.81 -3.40
CA LEU A 110 -6.97 -6.45 -3.41
C LEU A 110 -6.14 -7.30 -2.43
N GLY A 111 -6.80 -8.14 -1.61
CA GLY A 111 -6.11 -9.04 -0.70
C GLY A 111 -5.24 -10.03 -1.46
N CYS A 112 -3.99 -10.16 -1.03
CA CYS A 112 -3.09 -11.20 -1.49
C CYS A 112 -3.67 -12.58 -1.19
N ARG A 113 -4.37 -13.16 -2.18
CA ARG A 113 -4.75 -14.56 -2.15
C ARG A 113 -3.50 -15.38 -2.50
N ARG A 114 -2.76 -15.80 -1.46
CA ARG A 114 -1.84 -16.92 -1.61
C ARG A 114 -2.63 -18.14 -2.07
N GLN A 115 -2.24 -18.75 -3.19
CA GLN A 115 -2.68 -20.10 -3.52
C GLN A 115 -2.25 -21.07 -2.39
N GLY A 116 -3.15 -22.00 -2.05
CA GLY A 116 -2.90 -23.17 -1.20
C GLY A 116 -3.73 -23.12 0.09
N LYS A 117 -4.76 -23.95 0.31
CA LYS A 117 -5.02 -25.32 -0.13
C LYS A 117 -6.49 -25.47 -0.52
N GLY A 118 -6.75 -25.98 -1.72
CA GLY A 118 -8.05 -26.59 -2.02
C GLY A 118 -8.14 -27.90 -1.25
N VAL A 119 -9.16 -28.06 -0.41
CA VAL A 119 -9.60 -29.38 0.05
C VAL A 119 -10.31 -30.02 -1.14
N GLY A 120 -9.60 -30.87 -1.87
CA GLY A 120 -10.16 -31.69 -2.94
C GLY A 120 -10.70 -32.99 -2.38
N PHE A 121 -12.01 -33.23 -2.52
CA PHE A 121 -12.55 -34.59 -2.53
C PHE A 121 -12.48 -35.08 -3.98
N GLU A 122 -11.60 -36.04 -4.25
CA GLU A 122 -11.51 -36.67 -5.56
C GLU A 122 -12.22 -38.04 -5.51
N GLY A 123 -13.43 -38.06 -6.05
CA GLY A 123 -14.12 -39.28 -6.45
C GLY A 123 -13.70 -39.66 -7.87
N GLN A 124 -13.37 -40.94 -8.03
CA GLN A 124 -12.83 -41.64 -9.20
C GLN A 124 -13.40 -41.27 -10.58
N GLY A 125 -12.52 -41.23 -11.60
CA GLY A 125 -12.90 -41.54 -12.99
C GLY A 125 -12.14 -40.77 -14.08
N VAL A 126 -11.29 -41.46 -14.85
CA VAL A 126 -10.63 -40.95 -16.07
C VAL A 126 -11.58 -41.11 -17.26
N VAL A 127 -11.87 -40.02 -18.00
CA VAL A 127 -12.45 -40.09 -19.35
C VAL A 127 -11.76 -39.08 -20.25
N ILE A 128 -11.12 -39.56 -21.32
CA ILE A 128 -10.59 -38.76 -22.43
C ILE A 128 -11.68 -38.69 -23.51
N PHE A 129 -12.15 -37.50 -23.86
CA PHE A 129 -12.83 -37.26 -25.14
C PHE A 129 -12.43 -35.92 -25.75
N SER A 130 -11.95 -36.03 -26.98
CA SER A 130 -11.64 -34.95 -27.91
C SER A 130 -12.90 -34.29 -28.49
N ARG A 131 -12.88 -32.95 -28.54
CA ARG A 131 -13.62 -32.04 -29.44
C ARG A 131 -14.98 -31.48 -28.95
N PHE A 132 -15.00 -30.13 -28.91
CA PHE A 132 -16.09 -29.14 -28.71
C PHE A 132 -16.43 -28.61 -27.29
N ARG A 133 -16.06 -27.32 -27.12
CA ARG A 133 -16.82 -26.20 -26.53
C ARG A 133 -17.07 -26.18 -25.00
N VAL A 134 -16.24 -25.36 -24.35
CA VAL A 134 -16.47 -24.54 -23.13
C VAL A 134 -16.87 -25.31 -21.86
N TRP A 135 -15.93 -25.41 -20.90
CA TRP A 135 -16.28 -25.39 -19.48
C TRP A 135 -15.08 -24.93 -18.61
N TYR A 136 -15.28 -23.74 -18.04
CA TYR A 136 -14.73 -23.17 -16.81
C TYR A 136 -13.47 -22.30 -16.85
N PRO A 137 -13.60 -21.03 -16.41
CA PRO A 137 -12.48 -20.15 -16.21
C PRO A 137 -11.82 -20.61 -14.92
N PHE A 138 -10.71 -21.34 -15.02
CA PHE A 138 -9.69 -21.16 -14.00
C PHE A 138 -9.19 -19.73 -14.19
N SER A 139 -9.89 -18.78 -13.55
CA SER A 139 -9.37 -17.46 -13.29
C SER A 139 -8.11 -17.68 -12.47
N PHE A 140 -6.98 -17.86 -13.16
CA PHE A 140 -5.71 -17.35 -12.68
C PHE A 140 -5.93 -15.84 -12.57
N ALA A 141 -6.55 -15.41 -11.48
CA ALA A 141 -6.46 -14.05 -11.01
C ALA A 141 -4.99 -13.90 -10.61
N PHE A 142 -4.16 -13.56 -11.59
CA PHE A 142 -2.84 -13.03 -11.34
C PHE A 142 -3.07 -11.88 -10.38
N LEU A 143 -2.48 -12.00 -9.19
CA LEU A 143 -2.51 -10.95 -8.19
C LEU A 143 -1.71 -9.79 -8.79
N GLN A 144 -2.38 -8.85 -9.44
CA GLN A 144 -1.72 -7.67 -9.96
C GLN A 144 -1.56 -6.71 -8.80
N LEU A 145 -0.37 -6.77 -8.20
CA LEU A 145 -0.01 -5.84 -7.14
C LEU A 145 0.01 -4.42 -7.71
N THR A 146 -0.66 -3.51 -7.00
CA THR A 146 -0.67 -2.10 -7.34
C THR A 146 0.26 -1.33 -6.41
N PHE A 147 0.63 -0.12 -6.79
CA PHE A 147 1.50 0.70 -5.94
C PHE A 147 0.85 1.10 -4.60
N VAL A 148 -0.50 1.09 -4.55
CA VAL A 148 -1.25 1.46 -3.36
C VAL A 148 -1.19 0.37 -2.30
N ASP A 149 -0.99 -0.89 -2.69
CA ASP A 149 -0.76 -1.98 -1.74
C ASP A 149 0.48 -1.71 -0.86
N PHE A 150 1.55 -1.18 -1.46
CA PHE A 150 2.72 -0.77 -0.70
C PHE A 150 2.43 0.42 0.22
N LEU A 151 1.56 1.37 -0.19
CA LEU A 151 1.21 2.51 0.67
C LEU A 151 0.36 2.05 1.86
N ALA A 152 -0.59 1.16 1.60
CA ALA A 152 -1.42 0.57 2.63
C ALA A 152 -0.59 -0.25 3.62
N TYR A 153 0.41 -1.00 3.15
CA TYR A 153 1.36 -1.70 4.01
C TYR A 153 2.08 -0.74 4.96
N ASP A 154 2.65 0.35 4.45
CA ASP A 154 3.38 1.33 5.24
C ASP A 154 2.48 1.92 6.35
N VAL A 155 1.25 2.27 6.01
CA VAL A 155 0.28 2.84 6.96
C VAL A 155 -0.18 1.81 7.99
N LEU A 156 -0.49 0.57 7.58
CA LEU A 156 -0.85 -0.50 8.51
C LEU A 156 0.30 -0.86 9.46
N ASP A 157 1.55 -0.80 8.99
CA ASP A 157 2.71 -1.05 9.84
C ASP A 157 2.86 0.03 10.91
N VAL A 158 2.65 1.30 10.57
CA VAL A 158 2.61 2.41 11.54
C VAL A 158 1.52 2.19 12.58
N TYR A 159 0.29 1.87 12.17
CA TYR A 159 -0.79 1.61 13.13
C TYR A 159 -0.50 0.41 14.04
N ARG A 160 0.17 -0.62 13.52
CA ARG A 160 0.62 -1.77 14.34
C ARG A 160 1.71 -1.39 15.34
N ILE A 161 2.56 -0.41 15.03
CA ILE A 161 3.53 0.12 16.00
C ILE A 161 2.80 0.86 17.13
N PHE A 162 1.74 1.62 16.83
CA PHE A 162 0.94 2.32 17.84
C PHE A 162 0.09 1.40 18.71
N GLU A 163 -0.63 0.47 18.07
CA GLU A 163 -1.50 -0.50 18.74
C GLU A 163 -1.22 -1.89 18.16
N PRO A 164 -0.37 -2.71 18.81
CA PRO A 164 0.05 -4.01 18.28
C PRO A 164 -1.09 -4.99 17.98
N LYS A 165 -2.23 -4.83 18.66
CA LYS A 165 -3.42 -5.69 18.52
C LYS A 165 -4.43 -5.17 17.51
N CYS A 166 -4.19 -4.04 16.83
CA CYS A 166 -5.16 -3.41 15.95
C CYS A 166 -5.62 -4.30 14.76
N LEU A 167 -4.80 -5.28 14.36
CA LEU A 167 -5.10 -6.21 13.27
C LEU A 167 -5.74 -7.53 13.75
N ASP A 168 -5.88 -7.76 15.07
CA ASP A 168 -6.31 -9.04 15.62
C ASP A 168 -7.71 -9.46 15.19
N GLU A 169 -8.59 -8.47 15.03
CA GLU A 169 -9.98 -8.65 14.59
C GLU A 169 -10.12 -8.81 13.08
N PHE A 170 -9.05 -8.59 12.30
CA PHE A 170 -9.08 -8.53 10.83
C PHE A 170 -8.09 -9.54 10.21
N PRO A 171 -8.45 -10.83 10.11
CA PRO A 171 -7.58 -11.88 9.55
C PRO A 171 -7.06 -11.55 8.15
N ASN A 172 -7.90 -10.95 7.31
CA ASN A 172 -7.52 -10.55 5.95
C ASN A 172 -6.42 -9.47 5.91
N LEU A 173 -6.37 -8.57 6.89
CA LEU A 173 -5.31 -7.58 7.02
C LEU A 173 -4.00 -8.24 7.46
N LYS A 174 -4.07 -9.24 8.36
CA LYS A 174 -2.89 -10.03 8.75
C LYS A 174 -2.32 -10.81 7.56
N ASP A 175 -3.19 -11.40 6.75
CA ASP A 175 -2.79 -12.11 5.53
C ASP A 175 -2.15 -11.17 4.51
N PHE A 176 -2.74 -9.98 4.33
CA PHE A 176 -2.19 -8.91 3.49
C PHE A 176 -0.78 -8.51 3.94
N MET A 177 -0.59 -8.18 5.22
CA MET A 177 0.72 -7.82 5.78
C MET A 177 1.73 -8.96 5.69
N SER A 178 1.29 -10.21 5.78
CA SER A 178 2.16 -11.39 5.67
C SER A 178 2.56 -11.71 4.24
N CYS A 179 1.81 -11.22 3.25
CA CYS A 179 2.13 -11.42 1.85
C CYS A 179 3.16 -10.42 1.31
N LEU A 180 3.14 -9.18 1.81
CA LEU A 180 4.02 -8.10 1.35
C LEU A 180 5.34 -8.00 2.12
N ARG A 181 5.50 -8.80 3.17
CA ARG A 181 6.75 -8.97 3.91
C ARG A 181 7.65 -10.00 3.25
#